data_AF-A0A0S8E5W7-F1
#
_entry.id   AF-A0A0S8E5W7-F1
#
_cell.length_a   1.000
_cell.length_b   1.000
_cell.length_c   1.000
_cell.angle_alpha   90.00
_cell.angle_beta   90.00
_cell.angle_gamma   90.00
#
_symmetry.space_group_name_H-M   'P 1'
#
loop_
_entity.id
_entity.type
_entity.pdbx_description
1 polymer ?
#
loop_
_entity_poly.entity_id
_entity_poly.type
_entity_poly.pdbx_seq_one_letter_code
_entity_poly.pdbx_strand_id
1 'polypeptide(L)'
;MVELIQSGYQAKGELLDFSPVGFRIKIDTPSSDSFRWFNSDALVTINLRHGEQILFSGLCRCIRERGGVTGREIVAAPVDERISRFKRKQMRNPRQKLIPSPTLIFDHPLLKKKIRLEVANISTSGLSVYEKQDQGVLLQGMIIPELIIDFAGAVRLQCSAQVLYRSEEKGKGMRCGLSILDMDMNTYSRLTHILTSALDPHAHLASELDMGAVWEFFFKSGFIYPSKYRLIQSHREDFKKTYKKIYQESPEIEKHFTYQKNGMIYGHVSMVRAYERAWLIHHHAARTMDETRAGFMVLKQIIHYLNDMHRLPSAKVDYVMVYFRPDKKFPDRVFGNFARTLNNPRYCSMDLFSYLPYTSLSIGKHLPEGWLLRESTNVELWALKRFYSEHSGGLLVDALGLTQEDSGLESLEEVYSRLGFMRKQTIYSLSHNGDLNAFLIVSQSDLAINLSELLNCIKILVITPEELPWNILSTAIAQLTGVYNMERVPVMFYPFDYVKANKVPYEKQYQLWIYDARFVSRFMEYLQRKFRVHYWE
;
A
#
# COMPACT_ATOMS: atom_id res chain seq x y z
N MET A 1 -9.59 -26.40 -17.19
CA MET A 1 -11.06 -26.47 -17.08
C MET A 1 -11.67 -25.22 -17.69
N VAL A 2 -12.79 -25.37 -18.37
CA VAL A 2 -13.61 -24.29 -18.91
C VAL A 2 -14.92 -24.27 -18.12
N GLU A 3 -15.38 -23.09 -17.74
CA GLU A 3 -16.75 -22.88 -17.26
C GLU A 3 -17.46 -21.92 -18.20
N LEU A 4 -18.65 -22.31 -18.64
CA LEU A 4 -19.54 -21.55 -19.51
C LEU A 4 -20.77 -21.17 -18.70
N ILE A 5 -21.10 -19.88 -18.65
CA ILE A 5 -22.25 -19.35 -17.89
C ILE A 5 -23.07 -18.43 -18.79
N GLN A 6 -24.37 -18.69 -18.92
CA GLN A 6 -25.33 -17.86 -19.67
C GLN A 6 -26.71 -17.92 -19.02
N SER A 7 -27.25 -16.79 -18.55
CA SER A 7 -28.64 -16.70 -18.06
C SER A 7 -29.07 -17.79 -17.06
N GLY A 8 -28.18 -18.18 -16.14
CA GLY A 8 -28.43 -19.25 -15.15
C GLY A 8 -28.10 -20.66 -15.65
N TYR A 9 -27.85 -20.85 -16.95
CA TYR A 9 -27.23 -22.06 -17.48
C TYR A 9 -25.72 -22.06 -17.16
N GLN A 10 -25.24 -23.17 -16.61
CA GLN A 10 -23.82 -23.37 -16.32
C GLN A 10 -23.37 -24.73 -16.86
N ALA A 11 -22.22 -24.74 -17.54
CA ALA A 11 -21.61 -25.95 -18.05
C ALA A 11 -20.10 -25.96 -17.86
N LYS A 12 -19.52 -27.16 -17.80
CA LYS A 12 -18.08 -27.37 -17.63
C LYS A 12 -17.51 -28.12 -18.82
N GLY A 13 -16.23 -27.94 -19.06
CA GLY A 13 -15.54 -28.64 -20.13
C GLY A 13 -14.05 -28.33 -20.21
N GLU A 14 -13.51 -28.47 -21.42
CA GLU A 14 -12.08 -28.36 -21.70
C GLU A 14 -11.78 -27.42 -22.87
N LEU A 15 -10.57 -26.85 -22.86
CA LEU A 15 -10.06 -26.02 -23.93
C LEU A 15 -9.39 -26.95 -24.96
N LEU A 16 -9.90 -26.94 -26.20
CA LEU A 16 -9.37 -27.76 -27.28
C LEU A 16 -8.32 -27.05 -28.11
N ASP A 17 -8.51 -25.76 -28.36
CA ASP A 17 -7.62 -24.96 -29.20
C ASP A 17 -7.68 -23.47 -28.87
N PHE A 18 -6.67 -22.72 -29.28
CA PHE A 18 -6.47 -21.32 -28.95
C PHE A 18 -5.93 -20.52 -30.13
N SER A 19 -6.43 -19.31 -30.28
CA SER A 19 -5.84 -18.26 -31.12
C SER A 19 -5.89 -16.90 -30.39
N PRO A 20 -5.16 -15.89 -30.86
CA PRO A 20 -5.20 -14.55 -30.28
C PRO A 20 -6.55 -13.82 -30.37
N VAL A 21 -7.48 -14.33 -31.20
CA VAL A 21 -8.80 -13.72 -31.46
C VAL A 21 -9.95 -14.55 -30.90
N GLY A 22 -9.67 -15.71 -30.31
CA GLY A 22 -10.69 -16.61 -29.79
C GLY A 22 -10.15 -18.01 -29.51
N PHE A 23 -11.00 -18.87 -29.00
CA PHE A 23 -10.63 -20.21 -28.58
C PHE A 23 -11.74 -21.22 -28.88
N ARG A 24 -11.35 -22.49 -29.03
CA ARG A 24 -12.27 -23.61 -29.22
C ARG A 24 -12.35 -24.41 -27.92
N ILE A 25 -13.56 -24.59 -27.43
CA ILE A 25 -13.86 -25.33 -26.20
C ILE A 25 -14.76 -26.52 -26.52
N LYS A 26 -14.66 -27.56 -25.71
CA LYS A 26 -15.61 -28.66 -25.67
C LYS A 26 -16.32 -28.62 -24.34
N ILE A 27 -17.64 -28.64 -24.36
CA ILE A 27 -18.47 -28.63 -23.18
C ILE A 27 -19.09 -30.02 -22.98
N ASP A 28 -18.96 -30.53 -21.77
CA ASP A 28 -19.54 -31.80 -21.36
C ASP A 28 -21.03 -31.61 -21.08
N THR A 29 -21.87 -32.49 -21.64
CA THR A 29 -23.31 -32.46 -21.42
C THR A 29 -23.70 -33.51 -20.38
N PRO A 30 -24.06 -33.15 -19.14
CA PRO A 30 -24.48 -34.13 -18.13
C PRO A 30 -25.83 -34.82 -18.47
N SER A 31 -26.63 -34.20 -19.34
CA SER A 31 -27.82 -34.78 -19.97
C SER A 31 -28.12 -34.05 -21.28
N SER A 32 -28.72 -34.73 -22.26
CA SER A 32 -29.06 -34.16 -23.58
C SER A 32 -30.00 -32.94 -23.52
N ASP A 33 -30.81 -32.83 -22.46
CA ASP A 33 -31.78 -31.74 -22.29
C ASP A 33 -31.18 -30.44 -21.74
N SER A 34 -30.06 -30.52 -21.02
CA SER A 34 -29.45 -29.33 -20.37
C SER A 34 -28.92 -28.29 -21.36
N PHE A 35 -28.55 -28.69 -22.59
CA PHE A 35 -28.03 -27.77 -23.61
C PHE A 35 -29.11 -27.05 -24.42
N ARG A 36 -30.41 -27.38 -24.26
CA ARG A 36 -31.49 -26.59 -24.89
C ARG A 36 -31.54 -25.16 -24.35
N TRP A 37 -30.91 -24.91 -23.22
CA TRP A 37 -30.87 -23.60 -22.58
C TRP A 37 -29.70 -22.73 -23.06
N PHE A 38 -28.76 -23.30 -23.85
CA PHE A 38 -27.70 -22.51 -24.47
C PHE A 38 -28.21 -21.86 -25.76
N ASN A 39 -28.07 -20.53 -25.83
CA ASN A 39 -28.37 -19.72 -27.00
C ASN A 39 -27.05 -19.20 -27.62
N SER A 40 -26.71 -19.69 -28.82
CA SER A 40 -25.51 -19.32 -29.54
C SER A 40 -25.51 -17.87 -30.07
N ASP A 41 -26.69 -17.25 -30.21
CA ASP A 41 -26.81 -15.85 -30.66
C ASP A 41 -26.62 -14.85 -29.50
N ALA A 42 -26.66 -15.32 -28.25
CA ALA A 42 -26.48 -14.49 -27.07
C ALA A 42 -25.03 -14.51 -26.56
N LEU A 43 -24.66 -13.46 -25.82
CA LEU A 43 -23.35 -13.42 -25.16
C LEU A 43 -23.26 -14.49 -24.08
N VAL A 44 -22.05 -15.00 -23.88
CA VAL A 44 -21.75 -16.03 -22.90
C VAL A 44 -20.54 -15.63 -22.07
N THR A 45 -20.61 -15.83 -20.77
CA THR A 45 -19.45 -15.65 -19.89
C THR A 45 -18.63 -16.93 -19.91
N ILE A 46 -17.34 -16.81 -20.24
CA ILE A 46 -16.42 -17.94 -20.25
C ILE A 46 -15.31 -17.70 -19.25
N ASN A 47 -15.07 -18.67 -18.38
CA ASN A 47 -13.92 -18.72 -17.50
C ASN A 47 -12.98 -19.84 -17.93
N LEU A 48 -11.72 -19.50 -18.21
CA LEU A 48 -10.65 -20.49 -18.37
C LEU A 48 -9.89 -20.60 -17.07
N ARG A 49 -9.75 -21.82 -16.54
CA ARG A 49 -9.11 -22.09 -15.25
C ARG A 49 -8.04 -23.18 -15.34
N HIS A 50 -7.01 -23.02 -14.52
CA HIS A 50 -6.01 -24.03 -14.23
C HIS A 50 -5.93 -24.21 -12.70
N GLY A 51 -6.49 -25.31 -12.19
CA GLY A 51 -6.80 -25.42 -10.75
C GLY A 51 -7.73 -24.30 -10.31
N GLU A 52 -7.42 -23.67 -9.18
CA GLU A 52 -8.14 -22.50 -8.64
C GLU A 52 -7.88 -21.21 -9.44
N GLN A 53 -6.84 -21.18 -10.27
CA GLN A 53 -6.39 -19.97 -10.94
C GLN A 53 -7.20 -19.67 -12.20
N ILE A 54 -7.76 -18.46 -12.27
CA ILE A 54 -8.42 -17.94 -13.47
C ILE A 54 -7.36 -17.42 -14.45
N LEU A 55 -7.36 -17.95 -15.67
CA LEU A 55 -6.48 -17.56 -16.78
C LEU A 55 -7.18 -16.64 -17.79
N PHE A 56 -8.50 -16.63 -17.82
CA PHE A 56 -9.33 -15.71 -18.60
C PHE A 56 -10.73 -15.70 -17.99
N SER A 57 -11.37 -14.52 -17.96
CA SER A 57 -12.78 -14.37 -17.64
C SER A 57 -13.33 -13.19 -18.41
N GLY A 58 -14.41 -13.40 -19.17
CA GLY A 58 -15.02 -12.35 -19.97
C GLY A 58 -16.21 -12.80 -20.79
N LEU A 59 -16.93 -11.80 -21.33
CA LEU A 59 -18.02 -12.01 -22.26
C LEU A 59 -17.48 -12.38 -23.64
N CYS A 60 -18.04 -13.43 -24.22
CA CYS A 60 -17.67 -13.95 -25.51
C CYS A 60 -18.90 -14.08 -26.42
N ARG A 61 -18.68 -13.97 -27.73
CA ARG A 61 -19.64 -14.38 -28.76
C ARG A 61 -19.35 -15.82 -29.15
N CYS A 62 -20.38 -16.62 -29.36
CA CYS A 62 -20.24 -17.89 -30.06
C CYS A 62 -20.11 -17.60 -31.57
N ILE A 63 -18.97 -17.94 -32.16
CA ILE A 63 -18.70 -17.78 -33.60
C ILE A 63 -19.19 -19.00 -34.38
N ARG A 64 -19.04 -20.19 -33.79
CA ARG A 64 -19.45 -21.45 -34.39
C ARG A 64 -19.73 -22.48 -33.30
N GLU A 65 -20.73 -23.31 -33.51
CA GLU A 65 -20.93 -24.53 -32.72
C GLU A 65 -20.97 -25.77 -33.61
N ARG A 66 -20.57 -26.92 -33.04
CA ARG A 66 -20.72 -28.24 -33.66
C ARG A 66 -21.19 -29.22 -32.61
N GLY A 67 -22.35 -29.84 -32.86
CA GLY A 67 -22.92 -30.86 -31.98
C GLY A 67 -22.35 -32.25 -32.24
N GLY A 68 -22.12 -33.02 -31.17
CA GLY A 68 -21.85 -34.46 -31.18
C GLY A 68 -22.65 -35.20 -30.09
N VAL A 69 -22.59 -36.53 -30.09
CA VAL A 69 -23.34 -37.39 -29.15
C VAL A 69 -22.81 -37.29 -27.70
N THR A 70 -21.54 -36.91 -27.52
CA THR A 70 -20.83 -36.91 -26.22
C THR A 70 -20.40 -35.51 -25.75
N GLY A 71 -20.87 -34.45 -26.41
CA GLY A 71 -20.56 -33.05 -26.06
C GLY A 71 -20.74 -32.09 -27.24
N ARG A 72 -20.62 -30.78 -26.97
CA ARG A 72 -20.61 -29.74 -28.01
C ARG A 72 -19.26 -29.03 -28.07
N GLU A 73 -18.78 -28.81 -29.28
CA GLU A 73 -17.65 -27.92 -29.53
C GLU A 73 -18.15 -26.52 -29.87
N ILE A 74 -17.57 -25.51 -29.22
CA ILE A 74 -17.91 -24.10 -29.41
C ILE A 74 -16.62 -23.35 -29.73
N VAL A 75 -16.64 -22.54 -30.78
CA VAL A 75 -15.63 -21.52 -31.06
C VAL A 75 -16.15 -20.20 -30.51
N ALA A 76 -15.43 -19.63 -29.55
CA ALA A 76 -15.82 -18.40 -28.88
C ALA A 76 -14.76 -17.32 -29.05
N ALA A 77 -15.20 -16.07 -29.17
CA ALA A 77 -14.32 -14.90 -29.28
C ALA A 77 -14.71 -13.83 -28.25
N PRO A 78 -13.76 -13.20 -27.54
CA PRO A 78 -14.06 -12.10 -26.63
C PRO A 78 -14.79 -10.95 -27.34
N VAL A 79 -15.76 -10.33 -26.66
CA VAL A 79 -16.56 -9.22 -27.21
C VAL A 79 -15.81 -7.90 -27.13
N ASP A 80 -15.14 -7.68 -26.01
CA ASP A 80 -14.48 -6.40 -25.74
C ASP A 80 -13.25 -6.24 -26.62
N GLU A 81 -13.04 -5.05 -27.18
CA GLU A 81 -11.77 -4.66 -27.84
C GLU A 81 -10.77 -4.02 -26.86
N ARG A 82 -11.26 -3.63 -25.66
CA ARG A 82 -10.43 -3.08 -24.60
C ARG A 82 -11.01 -3.34 -23.21
N ILE A 83 -10.19 -3.88 -22.32
CA ILE A 83 -10.53 -4.10 -20.92
C ILE A 83 -10.16 -2.87 -20.08
N SER A 84 -11.12 -2.37 -19.32
CA SER A 84 -10.91 -1.32 -18.32
C SER A 84 -10.84 -1.90 -16.91
N ARG A 85 -9.74 -2.59 -16.57
CA ARG A 85 -9.58 -3.23 -15.24
C ARG A 85 -9.50 -2.22 -14.09
N PHE A 86 -8.92 -1.05 -14.33
CA PHE A 86 -8.75 0.00 -13.33
C PHE A 86 -9.43 1.28 -13.80
N LYS A 87 -9.95 2.07 -12.84
CA LYS A 87 -10.52 3.40 -13.15
C LYS A 87 -9.46 4.25 -13.85
N ARG A 88 -9.86 4.99 -14.90
CA ARG A 88 -8.96 5.91 -15.58
C ARG A 88 -8.48 6.97 -14.59
N LYS A 89 -7.16 7.06 -14.39
CA LYS A 89 -6.54 8.12 -13.59
C LYS A 89 -6.34 9.39 -14.42
N GLN A 90 -6.43 10.53 -13.76
CA GLN A 90 -6.02 11.82 -14.30
C GLN A 90 -4.50 11.90 -14.44
N MET A 91 -3.75 11.50 -13.40
CA MET A 91 -2.28 11.43 -13.42
C MET A 91 -1.78 9.98 -13.38
N ARG A 92 -0.92 9.62 -14.35
CA ARG A 92 -0.29 8.30 -14.45
C ARG A 92 1.23 8.44 -14.38
N ASN A 93 1.90 7.37 -13.97
CA ASN A 93 3.34 7.30 -14.10
C ASN A 93 3.70 7.17 -15.60
N PRO A 94 4.80 7.82 -16.07
CA PRO A 94 5.11 7.91 -17.48
C PRO A 94 5.48 6.54 -18.03
N ARG A 95 5.22 6.35 -19.33
CA ARG A 95 5.70 5.17 -20.06
C ARG A 95 7.03 5.51 -20.70
N GLN A 96 8.01 4.64 -20.51
CA GLN A 96 9.37 4.83 -20.99
C GLN A 96 9.70 3.80 -22.06
N LYS A 97 10.45 4.25 -23.07
CA LYS A 97 11.15 3.37 -24.00
C LYS A 97 12.61 3.30 -23.53
N LEU A 98 12.99 2.16 -22.97
CA LEU A 98 14.33 1.97 -22.42
C LEU A 98 15.29 1.47 -23.51
N ILE A 99 16.57 1.77 -23.34
CA ILE A 99 17.65 1.28 -24.19
C ILE A 99 18.73 0.71 -23.27
N PRO A 100 19.02 -0.61 -23.31
CA PRO A 100 18.34 -1.63 -24.13
C PRO A 100 16.89 -1.88 -23.72
N SER A 101 16.06 -2.36 -24.66
CA SER A 101 14.68 -2.77 -24.39
C SER A 101 14.66 -4.00 -23.48
N PRO A 102 13.81 -4.05 -22.44
CA PRO A 102 13.60 -5.27 -21.67
C PRO A 102 12.87 -6.34 -22.50
N THR A 103 12.98 -7.60 -22.08
CA THR A 103 12.31 -8.75 -22.70
C THR A 103 11.28 -9.34 -21.75
N LEU A 104 10.07 -9.62 -22.23
CA LEU A 104 9.09 -10.44 -21.50
C LEU A 104 9.39 -11.91 -21.72
N ILE A 105 9.33 -12.69 -20.65
CA ILE A 105 9.50 -14.14 -20.68
C ILE A 105 8.41 -14.77 -19.82
N PHE A 106 7.67 -15.72 -20.37
CA PHE A 106 6.67 -16.48 -19.62
C PHE A 106 6.39 -17.82 -20.31
N ASP A 107 5.91 -18.80 -19.55
CA ASP A 107 5.32 -20.01 -20.12
C ASP A 107 3.85 -19.74 -20.40
N HIS A 108 3.45 -19.88 -21.66
CA HIS A 108 2.11 -19.52 -22.09
C HIS A 108 1.07 -20.35 -21.32
N PRO A 109 0.12 -19.72 -20.62
CA PRO A 109 -0.75 -20.43 -19.67
C PRO A 109 -1.65 -21.47 -20.34
N LEU A 110 -2.04 -21.22 -21.60
CA LEU A 110 -2.84 -22.13 -22.44
C LEU A 110 -1.99 -23.08 -23.32
N LEU A 111 -1.04 -22.54 -24.10
CA LEU A 111 -0.21 -23.33 -25.02
C LEU A 111 0.93 -24.14 -24.36
N LYS A 112 1.28 -23.84 -23.11
CA LYS A 112 2.41 -24.45 -22.36
C LYS A 112 3.75 -24.35 -23.10
N LYS A 113 3.92 -23.31 -23.91
CA LYS A 113 5.15 -23.00 -24.64
C LYS A 113 5.81 -21.77 -24.03
N LYS A 114 7.15 -21.78 -23.98
CA LYS A 114 7.92 -20.62 -23.54
C LYS A 114 7.87 -19.51 -24.59
N ILE A 115 7.44 -18.33 -24.18
CA ILE A 115 7.30 -17.14 -25.02
C ILE A 115 8.36 -16.11 -24.63
N ARG A 116 8.90 -15.42 -25.64
CA ARG A 116 9.79 -14.26 -25.49
C ARG A 116 9.33 -13.13 -26.39
N LEU A 117 9.13 -11.94 -25.83
CA LEU A 117 8.68 -10.75 -26.57
C LEU A 117 9.47 -9.51 -26.15
N GLU A 118 9.89 -8.69 -27.11
CA GLU A 118 10.55 -7.42 -26.81
C GLU A 118 9.54 -6.38 -26.31
N VAL A 119 9.89 -5.68 -25.22
CA VAL A 119 9.06 -4.62 -24.64
C VAL A 119 9.25 -3.32 -25.42
N ALA A 120 8.15 -2.81 -25.98
CA ALA A 120 8.15 -1.55 -26.71
C ALA A 120 8.15 -0.30 -25.80
N ASN A 121 7.48 -0.38 -24.66
CA ASN A 121 7.53 0.61 -23.57
C ASN A 121 7.00 0.00 -22.28
N ILE A 122 7.39 0.58 -21.14
CA ILE A 122 7.07 0.10 -19.80
C ILE A 122 6.82 1.27 -18.83
N SER A 123 5.98 1.02 -17.83
CA SER A 123 5.73 1.88 -16.67
C SER A 123 5.60 0.98 -15.42
N THR A 124 5.49 1.58 -14.25
CA THR A 124 5.27 0.87 -12.97
C THR A 124 3.95 0.08 -12.92
N SER A 125 2.97 0.37 -13.78
CA SER A 125 1.68 -0.33 -13.80
C SER A 125 1.44 -1.25 -14.99
N GLY A 126 2.37 -1.30 -15.95
CA GLY A 126 2.17 -2.09 -17.16
C GLY A 126 3.09 -1.70 -18.31
N LEU A 127 2.96 -2.42 -19.40
CA LEU A 127 3.89 -2.39 -20.53
C LEU A 127 3.16 -2.64 -21.85
N SER A 128 3.88 -2.60 -22.96
CA SER A 128 3.36 -3.04 -24.26
C SER A 128 4.42 -3.72 -25.10
N VAL A 129 3.98 -4.61 -25.98
CA VAL A 129 4.81 -5.38 -26.93
C VAL A 129 4.19 -5.34 -28.32
N TYR A 130 4.96 -5.76 -29.32
CA TYR A 130 4.45 -6.04 -30.67
C TYR A 130 4.52 -7.54 -30.97
N GLU A 131 3.50 -8.05 -31.65
CA GLU A 131 3.45 -9.38 -32.22
C GLU A 131 3.30 -9.27 -33.74
N LYS A 132 3.83 -10.24 -34.49
CA LYS A 132 3.49 -10.36 -35.91
C LYS A 132 2.05 -10.86 -36.05
N GLN A 133 1.38 -10.47 -37.13
CA GLN A 133 -0.06 -10.73 -37.33
C GLN A 133 -0.38 -12.23 -37.34
N ASP A 134 0.50 -13.05 -37.90
CA ASP A 134 0.41 -14.49 -38.06
C ASP A 134 1.02 -15.30 -36.90
N GLN A 135 1.76 -14.64 -35.99
CA GLN A 135 2.48 -15.28 -34.87
C GLN A 135 1.99 -14.80 -33.51
N GLY A 136 0.78 -14.24 -33.45
CA GLY A 136 0.21 -13.78 -32.19
C GLY A 136 0.03 -14.92 -31.19
N VAL A 137 0.33 -14.65 -29.93
CA VAL A 137 0.11 -15.56 -28.80
C VAL A 137 -0.65 -14.88 -27.66
N LEU A 138 -0.76 -13.55 -27.64
CA LEU A 138 -1.50 -12.85 -26.60
C LEU A 138 -2.99 -12.74 -26.96
N LEU A 139 -3.87 -13.35 -26.17
CA LEU A 139 -5.32 -13.13 -26.24
C LEU A 139 -5.74 -12.01 -25.29
N GLN A 140 -6.62 -11.12 -25.74
CA GLN A 140 -7.17 -10.10 -24.86
C GLN A 140 -7.89 -10.72 -23.66
N GLY A 141 -7.66 -10.20 -22.46
CA GLY A 141 -8.21 -10.71 -21.22
C GLY A 141 -7.43 -11.86 -20.61
N MET A 142 -6.50 -12.45 -21.34
CA MET A 142 -5.61 -13.49 -20.82
C MET A 142 -4.80 -12.96 -19.63
N ILE A 143 -4.82 -13.71 -18.54
CA ILE A 143 -4.01 -13.53 -17.36
C ILE A 143 -2.78 -14.43 -17.51
N ILE A 144 -1.61 -13.84 -17.31
CA ILE A 144 -0.31 -14.50 -17.26
C ILE A 144 0.11 -14.50 -15.79
N PRO A 145 -0.04 -15.62 -15.08
CA PRO A 145 0.29 -15.74 -13.66
C PRO A 145 1.74 -15.41 -13.33
N GLU A 146 2.65 -15.94 -14.15
CA GLU A 146 4.08 -15.88 -13.94
C GLU A 146 4.71 -15.30 -15.21
N LEU A 147 5.00 -14.00 -15.14
CA LEU A 147 5.68 -13.26 -16.16
C LEU A 147 6.98 -12.70 -15.59
N ILE A 148 8.05 -12.80 -16.37
CA ILE A 148 9.35 -12.24 -16.04
C ILE A 148 9.62 -11.07 -16.98
N ILE A 149 9.92 -9.91 -16.42
CA ILE A 149 10.51 -8.77 -17.13
C ILE A 149 12.03 -8.89 -16.96
N ASP A 150 12.73 -9.15 -18.05
CA ASP A 150 14.16 -9.38 -18.11
C ASP A 150 14.89 -8.15 -18.67
N PHE A 151 15.79 -7.57 -17.88
CA PHE A 151 16.65 -6.46 -18.29
C PHE A 151 18.03 -7.00 -18.61
N ALA A 152 18.24 -7.32 -19.89
CA ALA A 152 19.51 -7.80 -20.45
C ALA A 152 20.15 -8.96 -19.67
N GLY A 153 19.34 -9.87 -19.13
CA GLY A 153 19.77 -11.01 -18.30
C GLY A 153 20.28 -10.67 -16.90
N ALA A 154 20.58 -9.40 -16.60
CA ALA A 154 21.15 -8.97 -15.32
C ALA A 154 20.09 -8.85 -14.22
N VAL A 155 18.90 -8.35 -14.57
CA VAL A 155 17.79 -8.16 -13.63
C VAL A 155 16.55 -8.83 -14.16
N ARG A 156 16.00 -9.75 -13.36
CA ARG A 156 14.77 -10.49 -13.66
C ARG A 156 13.73 -10.14 -12.61
N LEU A 157 12.60 -9.60 -13.06
CA LEU A 157 11.51 -9.13 -12.21
C LEU A 157 10.27 -9.97 -12.48
N GLN A 158 9.76 -10.68 -11.46
CA GLN A 158 8.59 -11.53 -11.58
C GLN A 158 7.31 -10.76 -11.24
N CYS A 159 6.26 -10.95 -12.05
CA CYS A 159 4.93 -10.40 -11.78
C CYS A 159 3.85 -11.25 -12.42
N SER A 160 2.60 -10.94 -12.06
CA SER A 160 1.43 -11.37 -12.82
C SER A 160 0.93 -10.23 -13.69
N ALA A 161 0.39 -10.56 -14.86
CA ALA A 161 -0.07 -9.56 -15.83
C ALA A 161 -1.38 -9.98 -16.50
N GLN A 162 -2.13 -9.00 -17.04
CA GLN A 162 -3.26 -9.26 -17.93
C GLN A 162 -3.13 -8.48 -19.23
N VAL A 163 -3.43 -9.13 -20.34
CA VAL A 163 -3.56 -8.50 -21.65
C VAL A 163 -4.83 -7.64 -21.68
N LEU A 164 -4.70 -6.33 -21.80
CA LEU A 164 -5.82 -5.39 -21.77
C LEU A 164 -6.43 -5.10 -23.12
N TYR A 165 -5.59 -5.03 -24.16
CA TYR A 165 -6.03 -4.71 -25.52
C TYR A 165 -5.05 -5.28 -26.55
N ARG A 166 -5.58 -5.45 -27.76
CA ARG A 166 -4.83 -5.75 -28.98
C ARG A 166 -5.27 -4.78 -30.07
N SER A 167 -4.31 -4.17 -30.76
CA SER A 167 -4.60 -3.22 -31.83
C SER A 167 -3.56 -3.32 -32.94
N GLU A 168 -4.00 -3.34 -34.19
CA GLU A 168 -3.10 -3.28 -35.34
C GLU A 168 -2.44 -1.90 -35.43
N GLU A 169 -1.13 -1.85 -35.63
CA GLU A 169 -0.36 -0.63 -35.86
C GLU A 169 0.36 -0.76 -37.21
N LYS A 170 0.01 0.12 -38.17
CA LYS A 170 0.53 0.08 -39.54
C LYS A 170 2.07 0.02 -39.55
N GLY A 171 2.61 -1.00 -40.22
CA GLY A 171 4.05 -1.21 -40.35
C GLY A 171 4.76 -1.80 -39.12
N LYS A 172 4.04 -2.08 -38.02
CA LYS A 172 4.62 -2.65 -36.78
C LYS A 172 3.93 -3.93 -36.29
N GLY A 173 2.83 -4.33 -36.93
CA GLY A 173 2.07 -5.53 -36.56
C GLY A 173 1.05 -5.26 -35.46
N MET A 174 0.83 -6.25 -34.59
CA MET A 174 -0.17 -6.19 -33.52
C MET A 174 0.44 -5.68 -32.23
N ARG A 175 0.01 -4.50 -31.78
CA ARG A 175 0.39 -3.96 -30.48
C ARG A 175 -0.49 -4.55 -29.37
N CYS A 176 0.14 -5.07 -28.33
CA CYS A 176 -0.54 -5.61 -27.16
C CYS A 176 -0.17 -4.81 -25.91
N GLY A 177 -1.17 -4.33 -25.18
CA GLY A 177 -0.97 -3.68 -23.89
C GLY A 177 -1.22 -4.63 -22.73
N LEU A 178 -0.27 -4.70 -21.79
CA LEU A 178 -0.40 -5.52 -20.58
C LEU A 178 -0.42 -4.63 -19.34
N SER A 179 -1.30 -4.96 -18.39
CA SER A 179 -1.27 -4.39 -17.03
C SER A 179 -0.60 -5.37 -16.08
N ILE A 180 0.29 -4.87 -15.23
CA ILE A 180 0.75 -5.62 -14.06
C ILE A 180 -0.44 -5.73 -13.10
N LEU A 181 -0.67 -6.94 -12.57
CA LEU A 181 -1.75 -7.23 -11.63
C LEU A 181 -1.23 -7.27 -10.21
N ASP A 182 -0.13 -7.98 -10.00
CA ASP A 182 0.55 -8.05 -8.72
C ASP A 182 2.06 -8.28 -8.91
N MET A 183 2.81 -7.85 -7.91
CA MET A 183 4.27 -7.93 -7.84
C MET A 183 4.66 -7.79 -6.37
N ASP A 184 5.60 -8.61 -5.90
CA ASP A 184 6.11 -8.45 -4.54
C ASP A 184 6.81 -7.10 -4.35
N MET A 185 6.87 -6.64 -3.10
CA MET A 185 7.36 -5.31 -2.76
C MET A 185 8.82 -5.06 -3.15
N ASN A 186 9.66 -6.09 -3.11
CA ASN A 186 11.05 -5.96 -3.51
C ASN A 186 11.15 -5.78 -5.02
N THR A 187 10.46 -6.62 -5.78
CA THR A 187 10.41 -6.52 -7.25
C THR A 187 9.82 -5.20 -7.72
N TYR A 188 8.74 -4.71 -7.07
CA TYR A 188 8.16 -3.39 -7.39
C TYR A 188 9.13 -2.24 -7.13
N SER A 189 9.90 -2.33 -6.05
CA SER A 189 10.94 -1.35 -5.73
C SER A 189 12.05 -1.33 -6.77
N ARG A 190 12.50 -2.51 -7.22
CA ARG A 190 13.51 -2.63 -8.27
C ARG A 190 13.02 -2.09 -9.61
N LEU A 191 11.79 -2.43 -10.01
CA LEU A 191 11.17 -1.88 -11.22
C LEU A 191 11.11 -0.35 -11.14
N THR A 192 10.60 0.18 -10.03
CA THR A 192 10.48 1.63 -9.86
C THR A 192 11.84 2.30 -9.87
N HIS A 193 12.85 1.73 -9.19
CA HIS A 193 14.20 2.27 -9.20
C HIS A 193 14.78 2.36 -10.62
N ILE A 194 14.70 1.29 -11.42
CA ILE A 194 15.16 1.29 -12.81
C ILE A 194 14.48 2.41 -13.61
N LEU A 195 13.16 2.53 -13.48
CA LEU A 195 12.38 3.52 -14.21
C LEU A 195 12.63 4.95 -13.72
N THR A 196 12.80 5.19 -12.42
CA THR A 196 13.06 6.53 -11.91
C THR A 196 14.47 6.99 -12.23
N SER A 197 15.46 6.10 -12.15
CA SER A 197 16.86 6.41 -12.48
C SER A 197 17.04 6.77 -13.95
N ALA A 198 16.25 6.16 -14.85
CA ALA A 198 16.22 6.52 -16.26
C ALA A 198 15.63 7.93 -16.53
N LEU A 199 14.78 8.44 -15.62
CA LEU A 199 14.16 9.76 -15.73
C LEU A 199 14.95 10.86 -15.00
N ASP A 200 15.62 10.51 -13.90
CA ASP A 200 16.36 11.42 -13.05
C ASP A 200 17.54 10.68 -12.41
N PRO A 201 18.79 10.93 -12.85
CA PRO A 201 19.97 10.22 -12.36
C PRO A 201 20.32 10.54 -10.90
N HIS A 202 19.70 11.56 -10.30
CA HIS A 202 19.86 11.92 -8.89
C HIS A 202 18.84 11.23 -7.98
N ALA A 203 17.85 10.53 -8.56
CA ALA A 203 16.77 9.88 -7.82
C ALA A 203 17.14 8.42 -7.48
N HIS A 204 17.30 8.13 -6.19
CA HIS A 204 17.63 6.80 -5.71
C HIS A 204 16.53 6.25 -4.80
N LEU A 205 16.18 4.98 -4.96
CA LEU A 205 15.18 4.25 -4.19
C LEU A 205 15.83 3.00 -3.63
N ALA A 206 15.78 2.82 -2.31
CA ALA A 206 16.27 1.63 -1.61
C ALA A 206 17.67 1.17 -2.10
N SER A 207 18.55 2.14 -2.38
CA SER A 207 19.92 1.87 -2.83
C SER A 207 20.81 1.55 -1.63
N GLU A 208 21.94 0.89 -1.87
CA GLU A 208 22.96 0.76 -0.85
C GLU A 208 23.40 2.16 -0.37
N LEU A 209 23.36 2.37 0.94
CA LEU A 209 23.70 3.65 1.56
C LEU A 209 24.83 3.44 2.57
N ASP A 210 25.79 4.36 2.51
CA ASP A 210 26.69 4.58 3.64
C ASP A 210 25.87 5.17 4.80
N MET A 211 25.65 4.36 5.82
CA MET A 211 24.92 4.78 7.02
C MET A 211 25.59 5.96 7.70
N GLY A 212 26.92 6.10 7.62
CA GLY A 212 27.64 7.29 8.10
C GLY A 212 27.16 8.57 7.41
N ALA A 213 27.05 8.54 6.08
CA ALA A 213 26.54 9.65 5.29
C ALA A 213 25.07 9.97 5.59
N VAL A 214 24.23 8.96 5.84
CA VAL A 214 22.83 9.15 6.26
C VAL A 214 22.74 9.88 7.61
N TRP A 215 23.54 9.45 8.59
CA TRP A 215 23.59 10.11 9.89
C TRP A 215 24.09 11.55 9.77
N GLU A 216 25.19 11.77 9.04
CA GLU A 216 25.72 13.10 8.78
C GLU A 216 24.65 14.00 8.14
N PHE A 217 23.92 13.48 7.15
CA PHE A 217 22.82 14.19 6.51
C PHE A 217 21.72 14.57 7.51
N PHE A 218 21.30 13.69 8.41
CA PHE A 218 20.28 14.01 9.41
C PHE A 218 20.71 15.11 10.39
N PHE A 219 22.00 15.19 10.75
CA PHE A 219 22.53 16.31 11.53
C PHE A 219 22.58 17.59 10.70
N LYS A 220 23.18 17.55 9.50
CA LYS A 220 23.37 18.74 8.64
C LYS A 220 22.07 19.33 8.11
N SER A 221 21.03 18.52 7.91
CA SER A 221 19.69 18.99 7.52
C SER A 221 18.88 19.59 8.69
N GLY A 222 19.39 19.50 9.93
CA GLY A 222 18.67 19.92 11.13
C GLY A 222 17.53 18.98 11.55
N PHE A 223 17.43 17.80 10.92
CA PHE A 223 16.42 16.81 11.25
C PHE A 223 16.64 16.18 12.64
N ILE A 224 17.91 16.02 13.04
CA ILE A 224 18.32 15.72 14.42
C ILE A 224 18.86 17.01 15.05
N TYR A 225 17.98 17.71 15.78
CA TYR A 225 18.33 18.89 16.58
C TYR A 225 18.77 18.49 18.00
N PRO A 226 19.45 19.37 18.77
CA PRO A 226 20.08 19.00 20.05
C PRO A 226 19.16 18.29 21.05
N SER A 227 17.93 18.76 21.26
CA SER A 227 17.00 18.11 22.17
C SER A 227 16.49 16.75 21.67
N LYS A 228 16.43 16.52 20.35
CA LYS A 228 16.14 15.19 19.79
C LYS A 228 17.34 14.26 19.97
N TYR A 229 18.56 14.76 19.77
CA TYR A 229 19.77 13.97 19.95
C TYR A 229 19.91 13.47 21.40
N ARG A 230 19.55 14.28 22.40
CA ARG A 230 19.55 13.84 23.81
C ARG A 230 18.70 12.60 24.08
N LEU A 231 17.61 12.39 23.31
CA LEU A 231 16.76 11.19 23.43
C LEU A 231 17.40 9.95 22.78
N ILE A 232 18.30 10.16 21.81
CA ILE A 232 18.95 9.09 21.04
C ILE A 232 20.30 8.71 21.65
N GLN A 233 20.99 9.66 22.29
CA GLN A 233 22.38 9.55 22.69
C GLN A 233 22.67 8.32 23.58
N SER A 234 21.81 8.02 24.54
CA SER A 234 21.98 6.87 25.45
C SER A 234 21.85 5.51 24.76
N HIS A 235 21.20 5.45 23.60
CA HIS A 235 20.94 4.23 22.83
C HIS A 235 21.53 4.27 21.43
N ARG A 236 22.52 5.13 21.18
CA ARG A 236 23.01 5.46 19.83
C ARG A 236 23.39 4.22 19.01
N GLU A 237 24.06 3.25 19.62
CA GLU A 237 24.51 2.04 18.91
C GLU A 237 23.33 1.11 18.56
N ASP A 238 22.32 1.00 19.44
CA ASP A 238 21.08 0.28 19.14
C ASP A 238 20.34 0.94 17.97
N PHE A 239 20.23 2.28 17.98
CA PHE A 239 19.63 3.03 16.86
C PHE A 239 20.35 2.75 15.54
N LYS A 240 21.69 2.78 15.52
CA LYS A 240 22.46 2.48 14.30
C LYS A 240 22.24 1.04 13.82
N LYS A 241 22.21 0.08 14.74
CA LYS A 241 22.00 -1.34 14.42
C LYS A 241 20.61 -1.56 13.80
N THR A 242 19.58 -1.03 14.43
CA THR A 242 18.21 -1.10 13.92
C THR A 242 18.10 -0.43 12.55
N TYR A 243 18.64 0.77 12.39
CA TYR A 243 18.62 1.48 11.10
C TYR A 243 19.31 0.72 9.98
N LYS A 244 20.51 0.18 10.25
CA LYS A 244 21.25 -0.61 9.27
C LYS A 244 20.41 -1.79 8.79
N LYS A 245 19.85 -2.55 9.73
CA LYS A 245 19.01 -3.71 9.43
C LYS A 245 17.74 -3.34 8.66
N ILE A 246 17.06 -2.26 9.04
CA ILE A 246 15.86 -1.79 8.36
C ILE A 246 16.18 -1.38 6.91
N TYR A 247 17.19 -0.54 6.71
CA TYR A 247 17.49 0.05 5.40
C TYR A 247 18.15 -0.94 4.44
N GLN A 248 18.94 -1.88 4.95
CA GLN A 248 19.75 -2.79 4.13
C GLN A 248 19.13 -4.19 4.00
N GLU A 249 18.33 -4.63 4.97
CA GLU A 249 17.89 -6.04 5.06
C GLU A 249 16.36 -6.21 5.07
N SER A 250 15.58 -5.12 5.13
CA SER A 250 14.13 -5.20 5.42
C SER A 250 13.20 -4.55 4.37
N PRO A 251 13.35 -4.86 3.07
CA PRO A 251 12.57 -4.21 2.01
C PRO A 251 11.06 -4.53 2.06
N GLU A 252 10.60 -5.51 2.83
CA GLU A 252 9.16 -5.80 2.97
C GLU A 252 8.44 -4.76 3.83
N ILE A 253 9.14 -4.14 4.78
CA ILE A 253 8.55 -3.25 5.79
C ILE A 253 9.05 -1.80 5.70
N GLU A 254 10.14 -1.52 4.97
CA GLU A 254 10.69 -0.18 4.81
C GLU A 254 11.04 0.16 3.36
N LYS A 255 10.85 1.44 3.01
CA LYS A 255 11.35 2.06 1.78
C LYS A 255 11.90 3.44 2.08
N HIS A 256 13.11 3.72 1.61
CA HIS A 256 13.69 5.06 1.61
C HIS A 256 14.02 5.53 0.20
N PHE A 257 14.02 6.85 0.07
CA PHE A 257 14.26 7.58 -1.16
C PHE A 257 15.27 8.67 -0.84
N THR A 258 16.26 8.81 -1.71
CA THR A 258 17.29 9.83 -1.58
C THR A 258 17.47 10.60 -2.87
N TYR A 259 17.77 11.89 -2.72
CA TYR A 259 18.22 12.72 -3.83
C TYR A 259 19.72 12.95 -3.66
N GLN A 260 20.52 12.40 -4.57
CA GLN A 260 21.98 12.39 -4.42
C GLN A 260 22.70 12.99 -5.62
N LYS A 261 23.82 13.66 -5.37
CA LYS A 261 24.74 14.10 -6.42
C LYS A 261 26.17 13.82 -5.95
N ASN A 262 26.91 13.05 -6.75
CA ASN A 262 28.28 12.62 -6.48
C ASN A 262 28.45 11.97 -5.10
N GLY A 263 27.56 11.03 -4.76
CA GLY A 263 27.56 10.32 -3.46
C GLY A 263 27.06 11.14 -2.27
N MET A 264 26.75 12.42 -2.46
CA MET A 264 26.29 13.29 -1.37
C MET A 264 24.75 13.38 -1.34
N ILE A 265 24.14 13.10 -0.19
CA ILE A 265 22.67 13.10 0.01
C ILE A 265 22.17 14.52 0.24
N TYR A 266 21.26 15.02 -0.60
CA TYR A 266 20.63 16.34 -0.47
C TYR A 266 19.18 16.30 -0.01
N GLY A 267 18.49 15.19 -0.25
CA GLY A 267 17.13 14.96 0.21
C GLY A 267 16.98 13.51 0.66
N HIS A 268 16.14 13.30 1.67
CA HIS A 268 15.78 11.98 2.16
C HIS A 268 14.30 11.96 2.56
N VAL A 269 13.62 10.87 2.26
CA VAL A 269 12.34 10.50 2.87
C VAL A 269 12.28 8.99 2.98
N SER A 270 11.63 8.49 4.02
CA SER A 270 11.37 7.06 4.14
C SER A 270 9.90 6.80 4.45
N MET A 271 9.51 5.54 4.37
CA MET A 271 8.21 5.05 4.80
C MET A 271 8.35 3.65 5.36
N VAL A 272 7.54 3.37 6.37
CA VAL A 272 7.52 2.08 7.06
C VAL A 272 6.10 1.54 7.13
N ARG A 273 5.92 0.23 7.01
CA ARG A 273 4.61 -0.43 7.15
C ARG A 273 4.18 -0.41 8.62
N ALA A 274 3.41 0.59 9.01
CA ALA A 274 3.09 0.86 10.41
C ALA A 274 1.94 -0.01 10.95
N TYR A 275 1.00 -0.37 10.07
CA TYR A 275 -0.17 -1.20 10.35
C TYR A 275 -0.44 -2.12 9.15
N GLU A 276 -1.34 -3.09 9.31
CA GLU A 276 -1.59 -4.14 8.30
C GLU A 276 -1.74 -3.60 6.88
N ARG A 277 -2.51 -2.52 6.74
CA ARG A 277 -2.85 -1.92 5.45
C ARG A 277 -2.44 -0.45 5.33
N ALA A 278 -1.55 0.01 6.22
CA ALA A 278 -1.14 1.41 6.28
C ALA A 278 0.38 1.61 6.39
N TRP A 279 0.88 2.53 5.57
CA TRP A 279 2.29 2.92 5.57
C TRP A 279 2.47 4.34 6.12
N LEU A 280 3.41 4.51 7.04
CA LEU A 280 3.78 5.79 7.62
C LEU A 280 4.98 6.37 6.88
N ILE A 281 4.79 7.52 6.22
CA ILE A 281 5.90 8.33 5.72
C ILE A 281 6.54 9.07 6.89
N HIS A 282 7.86 8.97 6.99
CA HIS A 282 8.67 9.60 8.03
C HIS A 282 10.02 10.06 7.47
N HIS A 283 10.80 10.74 8.31
CA HIS A 283 12.17 11.18 8.02
C HIS A 283 12.31 12.03 6.76
N HIS A 284 11.28 12.82 6.43
CA HIS A 284 11.33 13.81 5.36
C HIS A 284 12.26 14.96 5.76
N ALA A 285 13.41 15.05 5.11
CA ALA A 285 14.42 16.04 5.37
C ALA A 285 15.15 16.42 4.07
N ALA A 286 15.70 17.63 4.05
CA ALA A 286 16.49 18.12 2.94
C ALA A 286 17.50 19.16 3.42
N ARG A 287 18.57 19.31 2.66
CA ARG A 287 19.49 20.45 2.75
C ARG A 287 19.44 21.24 1.43
N THR A 288 20.02 22.44 1.44
CA THR A 288 20.14 23.26 0.24
C THR A 288 20.99 22.57 -0.80
N MET A 289 20.54 22.60 -2.06
CA MET A 289 21.24 22.09 -3.23
C MET A 289 21.06 23.09 -4.36
N ASP A 290 21.94 24.08 -4.47
CA ASP A 290 21.88 25.15 -5.49
C ASP A 290 20.43 25.60 -5.78
N GLU A 291 19.97 25.49 -7.02
CA GLU A 291 18.60 25.83 -7.46
C GLU A 291 17.56 24.71 -7.25
N THR A 292 18.00 23.51 -6.84
CA THR A 292 17.15 22.33 -6.71
C THR A 292 16.49 22.24 -5.34
N ARG A 293 15.16 22.12 -5.34
CA ARG A 293 14.37 21.91 -4.12
C ARG A 293 14.37 20.42 -3.73
N ALA A 294 15.49 19.93 -3.22
CA ALA A 294 15.70 18.49 -2.91
C ALA A 294 14.58 17.87 -2.05
N GLY A 295 14.01 18.62 -1.09
CA GLY A 295 12.87 18.16 -0.29
C GLY A 295 11.62 17.87 -1.11
N PHE A 296 11.34 18.66 -2.15
CA PHE A 296 10.24 18.38 -3.08
C PHE A 296 10.60 17.26 -4.06
N MET A 297 11.89 17.05 -4.39
CA MET A 297 12.32 15.96 -5.26
C MET A 297 12.08 14.59 -4.61
N VAL A 298 12.48 14.41 -3.35
CA VAL A 298 12.19 13.16 -2.63
C VAL A 298 10.69 13.00 -2.34
N LEU A 299 9.96 14.09 -2.11
CA LEU A 299 8.49 14.04 -2.00
C LEU A 299 7.85 13.61 -3.33
N LYS A 300 8.34 14.12 -4.46
CA LYS A 300 7.90 13.70 -5.80
C LYS A 300 8.12 12.20 -6.00
N GLN A 301 9.30 11.68 -5.62
CA GLN A 301 9.63 10.26 -5.73
C GLN A 301 8.71 9.36 -4.92
N ILE A 302 8.50 9.64 -3.63
CA ILE A 302 7.66 8.78 -2.78
C ILE A 302 6.19 8.80 -3.23
N ILE A 303 5.66 9.96 -3.64
CA ILE A 303 4.29 10.04 -4.17
C ILE A 303 4.17 9.32 -5.51
N HIS A 304 5.19 9.39 -6.37
CA HIS A 304 5.25 8.64 -7.61
C HIS A 304 5.24 7.12 -7.38
N TYR A 305 6.00 6.65 -6.38
CA TYR A 305 6.03 5.27 -5.94
C TYR A 305 4.66 4.80 -5.43
N LEU A 306 4.02 5.59 -4.57
CA LEU A 306 2.69 5.31 -4.02
C LEU A 306 1.57 5.31 -5.06
N ASN A 307 1.73 6.07 -6.16
CA ASN A 307 0.70 6.20 -7.18
C ASN A 307 0.30 4.85 -7.76
N ASP A 308 1.22 3.92 -8.01
CA ASP A 308 0.87 2.59 -8.51
C ASP A 308 0.97 1.46 -7.46
N MET A 309 1.68 1.67 -6.35
CA MET A 309 1.84 0.69 -5.27
C MET A 309 0.50 0.20 -4.70
N HIS A 310 -0.46 1.10 -4.47
CA HIS A 310 -1.76 0.77 -3.86
C HIS A 310 -2.63 -0.18 -4.70
N ARG A 311 -2.26 -0.43 -5.96
CA ARG A 311 -2.99 -1.34 -6.85
C ARG A 311 -2.51 -2.78 -6.74
N LEU A 312 -1.36 -2.99 -6.13
CA LEU A 312 -0.74 -4.30 -5.96
C LEU A 312 -1.31 -4.94 -4.68
N PRO A 313 -2.05 -6.05 -4.78
CA PRO A 313 -2.52 -6.77 -3.60
C PRO A 313 -1.40 -7.10 -2.60
N SER A 314 -0.23 -7.50 -3.10
CA SER A 314 0.93 -7.85 -2.27
C SER A 314 1.51 -6.68 -1.47
N ALA A 315 1.23 -5.44 -1.87
CA ALA A 315 1.75 -4.25 -1.19
C ALA A 315 0.99 -3.92 0.11
N LYS A 316 -0.24 -4.42 0.27
CA LYS A 316 -1.12 -4.15 1.41
C LYS A 316 -1.16 -2.64 1.76
N VAL A 317 -1.45 -1.77 0.77
CA VAL A 317 -1.52 -0.31 0.97
C VAL A 317 -2.90 0.24 0.64
N ASP A 318 -3.71 0.41 1.68
CA ASP A 318 -4.96 1.16 1.59
C ASP A 318 -4.78 2.60 2.08
N TYR A 319 -3.89 2.80 3.07
CA TYR A 319 -3.70 4.09 3.72
C TYR A 319 -2.24 4.51 3.76
N VAL A 320 -2.03 5.82 3.64
CA VAL A 320 -0.75 6.48 3.84
C VAL A 320 -0.88 7.48 4.98
N MET A 321 0.09 7.47 5.88
CA MET A 321 0.07 8.25 7.11
C MET A 321 1.27 9.20 7.18
N VAL A 322 1.09 10.36 7.82
CA VAL A 322 2.15 11.30 8.16
C VAL A 322 1.86 11.89 9.52
N TYR A 323 2.84 11.87 10.43
CA TYR A 323 2.80 12.71 11.62
C TYR A 323 3.55 14.01 11.37
N PHE A 324 2.91 15.14 11.66
CA PHE A 324 3.60 16.43 11.66
C PHE A 324 3.12 17.31 12.80
N ARG A 325 3.96 18.25 13.25
CA ARG A 325 3.52 19.22 14.24
C ARG A 325 2.79 20.38 13.56
N PRO A 326 1.61 20.79 14.03
CA PRO A 326 0.81 21.84 13.39
C PRO A 326 1.50 23.21 13.36
N ASP A 327 2.44 23.48 14.27
CA ASP A 327 3.23 24.72 14.30
C ASP A 327 4.32 24.79 13.20
N LYS A 328 4.57 23.70 12.47
CA LYS A 328 5.55 23.66 11.39
C LYS A 328 4.90 24.03 10.06
N LYS A 329 5.26 25.21 9.56
CA LYS A 329 4.70 25.82 8.33
C LYS A 329 4.75 24.92 7.10
N PHE A 330 5.87 24.23 6.84
CA PHE A 330 6.02 23.40 5.65
C PHE A 330 5.05 22.20 5.63
N PRO A 331 5.08 21.27 6.61
CA PRO A 331 4.20 20.10 6.56
C PRO A 331 2.73 20.47 6.71
N ASP A 332 2.37 21.50 7.50
CA ASP A 332 0.98 21.97 7.53
C ASP A 332 0.55 22.56 6.18
N ARG A 333 1.43 23.27 5.46
CA ARG A 333 1.10 23.77 4.12
C ARG A 333 1.01 22.66 3.07
N VAL A 334 1.80 21.60 3.19
CA VAL A 334 1.81 20.48 2.22
C VAL A 334 0.67 19.51 2.52
N PHE A 335 0.63 18.93 3.72
CA PHE A 335 -0.33 17.89 4.09
C PHE A 335 -1.61 18.49 4.69
N GLY A 336 -1.47 19.40 5.65
CA GLY A 336 -2.61 19.96 6.37
C GLY A 336 -3.57 20.74 5.47
N ASN A 337 -3.03 21.66 4.67
CA ASN A 337 -3.81 22.42 3.70
C ASN A 337 -4.37 21.52 2.60
N PHE A 338 -3.72 20.41 2.24
CA PHE A 338 -4.30 19.48 1.28
C PHE A 338 -5.58 18.85 1.84
N ALA A 339 -5.54 18.33 3.07
CA ALA A 339 -6.72 17.78 3.75
C ALA A 339 -7.85 18.82 3.83
N ARG A 340 -7.52 20.06 4.26
CA ARG A 340 -8.49 21.17 4.33
C ARG A 340 -9.05 21.56 2.96
N THR A 341 -8.24 21.53 1.90
CA THR A 341 -8.70 21.85 0.53
C THR A 341 -9.57 20.73 -0.04
N LEU A 342 -9.25 19.47 0.25
CA LEU A 342 -10.02 18.32 -0.20
C LEU A 342 -11.40 18.27 0.50
N ASN A 343 -11.47 18.74 1.75
CA ASN A 343 -12.68 18.86 2.57
C ASN A 343 -13.54 17.58 2.57
N ASN A 344 -12.88 16.43 2.66
CA ASN A 344 -13.54 15.13 2.71
C ASN A 344 -12.73 14.18 3.62
N PRO A 345 -13.11 14.03 4.90
CA PRO A 345 -12.36 13.23 5.87
C PRO A 345 -12.32 11.74 5.51
N ARG A 346 -13.25 11.25 4.67
CA ARG A 346 -13.24 9.87 4.15
C ARG A 346 -12.16 9.63 3.10
N TYR A 347 -11.59 10.68 2.51
CA TYR A 347 -10.45 10.56 1.59
C TYR A 347 -9.16 10.96 2.28
N CYS A 348 -9.20 12.00 3.12
CA CYS A 348 -8.04 12.49 3.85
C CYS A 348 -8.47 13.09 5.20
N SER A 349 -8.11 12.45 6.31
CA SER A 349 -8.41 12.93 7.66
C SER A 349 -7.17 13.50 8.35
N MET A 350 -7.42 14.36 9.34
CA MET A 350 -6.41 14.85 10.27
C MET A 350 -6.93 14.70 11.69
N ASP A 351 -6.21 13.95 12.51
CA ASP A 351 -6.56 13.72 13.91
C ASP A 351 -5.46 14.34 14.80
N LEU A 352 -5.83 15.35 15.60
CA LEU A 352 -4.90 16.11 16.43
C LEU A 352 -4.66 15.40 17.77
N PHE A 353 -3.46 14.87 17.95
CA PHE A 353 -3.03 14.21 19.18
C PHE A 353 -2.20 15.14 20.05
N SER A 354 -2.48 15.15 21.36
CA SER A 354 -1.58 15.72 22.37
C SER A 354 -0.59 14.68 22.86
N TYR A 355 0.69 15.03 22.90
CA TYR A 355 1.77 14.13 23.27
C TYR A 355 2.27 14.40 24.69
N LEU A 356 2.38 13.34 25.49
CA LEU A 356 2.97 13.33 26.82
C LEU A 356 4.02 12.21 26.91
N PRO A 357 5.30 12.53 27.20
CA PRO A 357 6.26 11.50 27.61
C PRO A 357 5.98 11.11 29.07
N TYR A 358 5.21 10.05 29.25
CA TYR A 358 4.67 9.63 30.54
C TYR A 358 5.71 8.89 31.38
N THR A 359 5.89 9.32 32.64
CA THR A 359 6.71 8.65 33.64
C THR A 359 5.82 7.97 34.68
N SER A 360 6.05 6.68 34.94
CA SER A 360 5.28 5.88 35.89
C SER A 360 5.64 6.13 37.38
N LEU A 361 6.02 7.35 37.73
CA LEU A 361 6.44 7.69 39.09
C LEU A 361 5.22 7.75 40.03
N SER A 362 5.10 6.73 40.89
CA SER A 362 4.29 6.74 42.12
C SER A 362 2.78 6.98 41.95
N ILE A 363 2.15 6.36 40.96
CA ILE A 363 0.69 6.36 40.83
C ILE A 363 0.15 5.03 41.37
N GLY A 364 -0.98 5.08 42.08
CA GLY A 364 -1.61 3.90 42.68
C GLY A 364 -1.77 2.77 41.66
N LYS A 365 -1.51 1.52 42.08
CA LYS A 365 -1.55 0.36 41.16
C LYS A 365 -2.97 -0.08 40.80
N HIS A 366 -3.98 0.37 41.55
CA HIS A 366 -5.35 -0.11 41.42
C HIS A 366 -6.27 1.03 40.97
N LEU A 367 -7.13 0.71 40.01
CA LEU A 367 -8.26 1.56 39.66
C LEU A 367 -9.26 1.55 40.82
N PRO A 368 -9.95 2.68 41.09
CA PRO A 368 -11.03 2.71 42.08
C PRO A 368 -12.16 1.75 41.73
N GLU A 369 -13.01 1.46 42.72
CA GLU A 369 -14.21 0.66 42.51
C GLU A 369 -15.08 1.22 41.37
N GLY A 370 -15.70 0.32 40.60
CA GLY A 370 -16.48 0.65 39.41
C GLY A 370 -15.65 0.82 38.13
N TRP A 371 -14.35 1.08 38.22
CA TRP A 371 -13.48 1.22 37.05
C TRP A 371 -12.81 -0.10 36.65
N LEU A 372 -12.90 -0.44 35.37
CA LEU A 372 -12.34 -1.65 34.80
C LEU A 372 -11.52 -1.34 33.55
N LEU A 373 -10.27 -1.79 33.55
CA LEU A 373 -9.39 -1.82 32.38
C LEU A 373 -9.20 -3.28 31.96
N ARG A 374 -9.53 -3.59 30.71
CA ARG A 374 -9.40 -4.94 30.14
C ARG A 374 -9.14 -4.87 28.65
N GLU A 375 -8.70 -5.98 28.06
CA GLU A 375 -8.60 -6.09 26.61
C GLU A 375 -9.98 -5.91 25.97
N SER A 376 -10.01 -5.20 24.84
CA SER A 376 -11.24 -4.80 24.17
C SER A 376 -11.88 -5.99 23.47
N THR A 377 -13.20 -6.04 23.51
CA THR A 377 -13.99 -7.02 22.74
C THR A 377 -14.33 -6.48 21.35
N ASN A 378 -14.65 -7.37 20.40
CA ASN A 378 -15.10 -6.98 19.05
C ASN A 378 -16.34 -6.06 19.07
N VAL A 379 -17.23 -6.24 20.06
CA VAL A 379 -18.42 -5.38 20.23
C VAL A 379 -18.02 -3.95 20.63
N GLU A 380 -17.06 -3.82 21.56
CA GLU A 380 -16.53 -2.50 21.96
C GLU A 380 -15.78 -1.85 20.80
N LEU A 381 -14.99 -2.60 20.01
CA LEU A 381 -14.30 -2.08 18.83
C LEU A 381 -15.28 -1.58 17.75
N TRP A 382 -16.46 -2.19 17.63
CA TRP A 382 -17.53 -1.65 16.79
C TRP A 382 -18.09 -0.33 17.34
N ALA A 383 -18.28 -0.23 18.65
CA ALA A 383 -18.67 1.02 19.31
C ALA A 383 -17.64 2.13 19.12
N LEU A 384 -16.33 1.82 19.18
CA LEU A 384 -15.24 2.75 18.84
C LEU A 384 -15.40 3.29 17.42
N LYS A 385 -15.62 2.40 16.45
CA LYS A 385 -15.77 2.78 15.04
C LYS A 385 -16.95 3.71 14.82
N ARG A 386 -18.07 3.46 15.52
CA ARG A 386 -19.24 4.32 15.51
C ARG A 386 -18.92 5.69 16.10
N PHE A 387 -18.40 5.74 17.32
CA PHE A 387 -18.00 6.99 17.98
C PHE A 387 -17.06 7.83 17.10
N TYR A 388 -16.00 7.22 16.58
CA TYR A 388 -15.04 7.92 15.73
C TYR A 388 -15.66 8.42 14.42
N SER A 389 -16.58 7.65 13.82
CA SER A 389 -17.31 8.05 12.61
C SER A 389 -18.22 9.25 12.86
N GLU A 390 -18.85 9.33 14.04
CA GLU A 390 -19.71 10.46 14.43
C GLU A 390 -18.89 11.70 14.78
N HIS A 391 -17.73 11.54 15.44
CA HIS A 391 -16.91 12.66 15.91
C HIS A 391 -15.96 13.24 14.85
N SER A 392 -15.25 12.39 14.10
CA SER A 392 -14.25 12.80 13.08
C SER A 392 -14.71 12.48 11.66
N GLY A 393 -15.39 11.35 11.47
CA GLY A 393 -15.73 10.83 10.14
C GLY A 393 -14.51 10.45 9.29
N GLY A 394 -13.33 10.39 9.91
CA GLY A 394 -12.03 10.22 9.27
C GLY A 394 -11.63 8.77 9.02
N LEU A 395 -10.32 8.55 8.94
CA LEU A 395 -9.72 7.27 8.53
C LEU A 395 -8.95 6.55 9.65
N LEU A 396 -8.85 7.11 10.85
CA LEU A 396 -8.01 6.59 11.94
C LEU A 396 -8.29 5.12 12.26
N VAL A 397 -9.53 4.78 12.63
CA VAL A 397 -9.88 3.43 13.08
C VAL A 397 -9.62 2.39 11.99
N ASP A 398 -9.92 2.71 10.73
CA ASP A 398 -9.70 1.81 9.60
C ASP A 398 -8.20 1.66 9.27
N ALA A 399 -7.42 2.75 9.31
CA ALA A 399 -6.00 2.75 8.99
C ALA A 399 -5.15 2.03 10.05
N LEU A 400 -5.55 2.09 11.32
CA LEU A 400 -4.91 1.32 12.39
C LEU A 400 -5.29 -0.17 12.35
N GLY A 401 -6.29 -0.56 11.55
CA GLY A 401 -6.74 -1.96 11.45
C GLY A 401 -7.53 -2.45 12.67
N LEU A 402 -8.08 -1.56 13.50
CA LEU A 402 -8.65 -1.92 14.82
C LEU A 402 -9.94 -2.77 14.75
N THR A 403 -10.54 -2.92 13.57
CA THR A 403 -11.81 -3.65 13.37
C THR A 403 -11.72 -4.68 12.24
N GLN A 404 -10.51 -4.96 11.75
CA GLN A 404 -10.33 -5.91 10.66
C GLN A 404 -10.28 -7.33 11.22
N GLU A 405 -11.05 -8.23 10.62
CA GLU A 405 -10.95 -9.66 10.89
C GLU A 405 -9.66 -10.23 10.30
N ASP A 406 -9.19 -11.32 10.89
CA ASP A 406 -8.04 -12.05 10.37
C ASP A 406 -8.32 -12.52 8.94
N SER A 407 -7.46 -12.07 8.02
CA SER A 407 -7.57 -12.40 6.59
C SER A 407 -7.01 -13.78 6.24
N GLY A 408 -6.45 -14.52 7.22
CA GLY A 408 -5.74 -15.78 6.99
C GLY A 408 -4.41 -15.62 6.24
N LEU A 409 -3.97 -14.38 6.04
CA LEU A 409 -2.66 -14.02 5.49
C LEU A 409 -1.70 -13.70 6.63
N GLU A 410 -0.40 -13.86 6.40
CA GLU A 410 0.65 -13.47 7.35
C GLU A 410 0.40 -12.03 7.86
N SER A 411 0.24 -11.91 9.18
CA SER A 411 0.04 -10.66 9.91
C SER A 411 1.32 -9.82 9.93
N LEU A 412 1.18 -8.53 10.21
CA LEU A 412 2.28 -7.60 10.36
C LEU A 412 3.20 -8.01 11.51
N GLU A 413 2.65 -8.51 12.61
CA GLU A 413 3.44 -9.01 13.74
C GLU A 413 4.31 -10.19 13.32
N GLU A 414 3.77 -11.14 12.54
CA GLU A 414 4.52 -12.26 11.98
C GLU A 414 5.60 -11.81 10.98
N VAL A 415 5.28 -10.86 10.08
CA VAL A 415 6.25 -10.28 9.14
C VAL A 415 7.42 -9.66 9.90
N TYR A 416 7.14 -8.82 10.91
CA TYR A 416 8.18 -8.18 11.71
C TYR A 416 8.99 -9.21 12.50
N SER A 417 8.34 -10.18 13.13
CA SER A 417 8.99 -11.25 13.90
C SER A 417 9.94 -12.07 13.03
N ARG A 418 9.52 -12.46 11.82
CA ARG A 418 10.34 -13.15 10.81
C ARG A 418 11.57 -12.33 10.41
N LEU A 419 11.43 -11.01 10.32
CA LEU A 419 12.55 -10.09 10.08
C LEU A 419 13.36 -9.79 11.35
N GLY A 420 13.02 -10.36 12.50
CA GLY A 420 13.67 -10.16 13.79
C GLY A 420 13.45 -8.75 14.36
N PHE A 421 12.22 -8.25 14.23
CA PHE A 421 11.70 -7.04 14.83
C PHE A 421 10.41 -7.33 15.60
N MET A 422 10.04 -6.44 16.49
CA MET A 422 8.78 -6.41 17.21
C MET A 422 7.83 -5.41 16.55
N ARG A 423 6.60 -5.84 16.29
CA ARG A 423 5.48 -4.95 15.99
C ARG A 423 4.19 -5.55 16.51
N LYS A 424 3.78 -5.12 17.70
CA LYS A 424 2.58 -5.64 18.37
C LYS A 424 1.59 -4.52 18.65
N GLN A 425 0.31 -4.86 18.62
CA GLN A 425 -0.77 -3.95 19.00
C GLN A 425 -1.79 -4.69 19.86
N THR A 426 -2.14 -4.10 21.00
CA THR A 426 -3.21 -4.60 21.87
C THR A 426 -4.09 -3.41 22.27
N ILE A 427 -5.40 -3.61 22.30
CA ILE A 427 -6.37 -2.54 22.53
C ILE A 427 -7.09 -2.82 23.84
N TYR A 428 -7.10 -1.86 24.75
CA TYR A 428 -7.78 -1.97 26.04
C TYR A 428 -8.97 -1.00 26.10
N SER A 429 -10.06 -1.48 26.68
CA SER A 429 -11.25 -0.70 27.03
C SER A 429 -11.15 -0.27 28.49
N LEU A 430 -11.31 1.03 28.75
CA LEU A 430 -11.50 1.58 30.09
C LEU A 430 -12.98 1.93 30.25
N SER A 431 -13.60 1.34 31.26
CA SER A 431 -15.03 1.46 31.53
C SER A 431 -15.31 1.78 33.00
N HIS A 432 -16.42 2.46 33.26
CA HIS A 432 -16.95 2.75 34.57
C HIS A 432 -18.37 2.20 34.68
N ASN A 433 -18.60 1.25 35.61
CA ASN A 433 -19.90 0.59 35.81
C ASN A 433 -20.53 -0.01 34.54
N GLY A 434 -19.69 -0.45 33.59
CA GLY A 434 -20.13 -1.02 32.31
C GLY A 434 -20.19 -0.02 31.15
N ASP A 435 -20.14 1.28 31.44
CA ASP A 435 -20.11 2.32 30.42
C ASP A 435 -18.68 2.56 29.94
N LEU A 436 -18.50 2.69 28.63
CA LEU A 436 -17.19 2.76 28.00
C LEU A 436 -16.70 4.21 27.90
N ASN A 437 -15.58 4.52 28.55
CA ASN A 437 -15.07 5.88 28.66
C ASN A 437 -13.88 6.17 27.73
N ALA A 438 -13.00 5.18 27.50
CA ALA A 438 -11.83 5.35 26.64
C ALA A 438 -11.28 4.04 26.08
N PHE A 439 -10.58 4.14 24.97
CA PHE A 439 -9.71 3.08 24.43
C PHE A 439 -8.25 3.44 24.57
N LEU A 440 -7.43 2.47 24.97
CA LEU A 440 -5.99 2.58 25.06
C LEU A 440 -5.35 1.57 24.08
N ILE A 441 -4.82 2.08 22.99
CA ILE A 441 -4.16 1.31 21.93
C ILE A 441 -2.67 1.24 22.26
N VAL A 442 -2.26 0.13 22.85
CA VAL A 442 -0.87 -0.16 23.23
C VAL A 442 -0.14 -0.68 22.00
N SER A 443 0.76 0.13 21.44
CA SER A 443 1.62 -0.26 20.31
C SER A 443 3.05 -0.47 20.78
N GLN A 444 3.64 -1.61 20.48
CA GLN A 444 5.04 -1.91 20.74
C GLN A 444 5.81 -2.04 19.42
N SER A 445 7.03 -1.54 19.41
CA SER A 445 7.95 -1.58 18.27
C SER A 445 9.38 -1.48 18.78
N ASP A 446 10.36 -2.02 18.04
CA ASP A 446 11.77 -1.73 18.34
C ASP A 446 12.04 -0.23 18.26
N LEU A 447 12.95 0.18 19.14
CA LEU A 447 13.54 1.52 19.15
C LEU A 447 14.06 1.86 17.75
N ALA A 448 13.93 3.13 17.36
CA ALA A 448 14.43 3.67 16.09
C ALA A 448 13.65 3.31 14.81
N ILE A 449 12.69 2.37 14.84
CA ILE A 449 11.77 2.15 13.70
C ILE A 449 11.07 3.47 13.31
N ASN A 450 10.78 4.31 14.29
CA ASN A 450 10.34 5.68 14.10
C ASN A 450 11.08 6.58 15.09
N LEU A 451 11.89 7.54 14.63
CA LEU A 451 12.69 8.41 15.52
C LEU A 451 11.88 9.34 16.45
N SER A 452 10.55 9.34 16.34
CA SER A 452 9.66 10.05 17.26
C SER A 452 8.92 9.09 18.19
N GLU A 453 9.23 7.80 18.13
CA GLU A 453 8.64 6.70 18.91
C GLU A 453 7.10 6.63 18.82
N LEU A 454 6.51 7.17 17.75
CA LEU A 454 5.04 7.23 17.58
C LEU A 454 4.42 5.88 17.16
N LEU A 455 5.25 4.87 16.95
CA LEU A 455 4.87 3.48 16.74
C LEU A 455 5.12 2.59 17.97
N ASN A 456 5.81 3.13 18.98
CA ASN A 456 6.10 2.49 20.26
C ASN A 456 5.48 3.35 21.38
N CYS A 457 4.15 3.36 21.44
CA CYS A 457 3.39 4.33 22.24
C CYS A 457 2.02 3.80 22.64
N ILE A 458 1.38 4.46 23.60
CA ILE A 458 -0.04 4.27 23.93
C ILE A 458 -0.83 5.41 23.27
N LYS A 459 -1.74 5.08 22.34
CA LYS A 459 -2.70 6.04 21.78
C LYS A 459 -4.03 5.91 22.52
N ILE A 460 -4.58 7.03 22.97
CA ILE A 460 -5.78 7.05 23.79
C ILE A 460 -6.88 7.79 23.06
N LEU A 461 -8.02 7.13 22.90
CA LEU A 461 -9.23 7.68 22.32
C LEU A 461 -10.29 7.78 23.42
N VAL A 462 -10.56 9.00 23.88
CA VAL A 462 -11.56 9.25 24.92
C VAL A 462 -12.94 9.43 24.29
N ILE A 463 -13.92 8.69 24.78
CA ILE A 463 -15.30 8.64 24.28
C ILE A 463 -16.21 9.57 25.07
N THR A 464 -16.11 9.56 26.40
CA THR A 464 -16.89 10.41 27.30
C THR A 464 -15.96 11.33 28.11
N PRO A 465 -15.51 12.47 27.52
CA PRO A 465 -14.55 13.37 28.15
C PRO A 465 -14.99 13.94 29.50
N GLU A 466 -16.30 14.08 29.71
CA GLU A 466 -16.91 14.67 30.91
C GLU A 466 -16.92 13.69 32.09
N GLU A 467 -16.88 12.38 31.82
CA GLU A 467 -17.00 11.32 32.83
C GLU A 467 -15.67 10.67 33.18
N LEU A 468 -14.58 11.09 32.54
CA LEU A 468 -13.25 10.49 32.71
C LEU A 468 -12.29 11.46 33.41
N PRO A 469 -12.10 11.35 34.74
CA PRO A 469 -11.09 12.14 35.44
C PRO A 469 -9.66 11.77 35.02
N TRP A 470 -8.76 12.76 34.97
CA TRP A 470 -7.36 12.55 34.60
C TRP A 470 -6.65 11.53 35.50
N ASN A 471 -6.88 11.55 36.82
CA ASN A 471 -6.25 10.61 37.74
C ASN A 471 -6.62 9.15 37.44
N ILE A 472 -7.84 8.89 36.97
CA ILE A 472 -8.28 7.54 36.58
C ILE A 472 -7.56 7.10 35.31
N LEU A 473 -7.57 7.95 34.28
CA LEU A 473 -6.88 7.64 33.02
C LEU A 473 -5.38 7.47 33.25
N SER A 474 -4.76 8.29 34.10
CA SER A 474 -3.36 8.17 34.46
C SER A 474 -3.05 6.84 35.15
N THR A 475 -3.92 6.38 36.08
CA THR A 475 -3.78 5.04 36.68
C THR A 475 -3.89 3.92 35.65
N ALA A 476 -4.84 4.01 34.71
CA ALA A 476 -4.98 3.04 33.63
C ALA A 476 -3.74 3.02 32.71
N ILE A 477 -3.20 4.19 32.35
CA ILE A 477 -1.94 4.30 31.60
C ILE A 477 -0.81 3.61 32.35
N ALA A 478 -0.65 3.90 33.65
CA ALA A 478 0.43 3.33 34.47
C ALA A 478 0.42 1.79 34.45
N GLN A 479 -0.76 1.16 34.52
CA GLN A 479 -0.91 -0.29 34.44
C GLN A 479 -0.40 -0.89 33.12
N LEU A 480 -0.45 -0.14 32.02
CA LEU A 480 -0.04 -0.61 30.69
C LEU A 480 1.41 -0.25 30.35
N THR A 481 2.08 0.61 31.13
CA THR A 481 3.45 1.07 30.81
C THR A 481 4.53 -0.01 30.99
N GLY A 482 4.26 -1.06 31.78
CA GLY A 482 5.24 -2.10 32.13
C GLY A 482 5.74 -2.93 30.94
N VAL A 483 5.07 -2.89 29.79
CA VAL A 483 5.49 -3.61 28.57
C VAL A 483 6.56 -2.86 27.77
N TYR A 484 6.87 -1.61 28.14
CA TYR A 484 7.86 -0.77 27.48
C TYR A 484 9.17 -0.74 28.26
N ASN A 485 10.29 -0.96 27.56
CA ASN A 485 11.62 -0.76 28.13
C ASN A 485 12.07 0.71 27.98
N MET A 486 11.28 1.64 28.53
CA MET A 486 11.50 3.08 28.41
C MET A 486 11.21 3.78 29.73
N GLU A 487 12.08 4.71 30.13
CA GLU A 487 11.83 5.56 31.31
C GLU A 487 10.62 6.49 31.11
N ARG A 488 10.43 6.97 29.86
CA ARG A 488 9.34 7.85 29.47
C ARG A 488 8.58 7.23 28.30
N VAL A 489 7.41 6.67 28.58
CA VAL A 489 6.56 6.03 27.57
C VAL A 489 5.79 7.11 26.80
N PRO A 490 5.89 7.16 25.46
CA PRO A 490 5.08 8.08 24.67
C PRO A 490 3.58 7.78 24.79
N VAL A 491 2.80 8.78 25.21
CA VAL A 491 1.34 8.71 25.26
C VAL A 491 0.74 9.79 24.37
N MET A 492 -0.23 9.42 23.55
CA MET A 492 -0.93 10.33 22.64
C MET A 492 -2.43 10.36 22.94
N PHE A 493 -2.98 11.54 23.21
CA PHE A 493 -4.38 11.73 23.59
C PHE A 493 -5.20 12.33 22.46
N TYR A 494 -6.39 11.78 22.25
CA TYR A 494 -7.42 12.30 21.36
C TYR A 494 -8.82 12.12 21.99
N PRO A 495 -9.74 13.07 21.86
CA PRO A 495 -9.58 14.38 21.21
C PRO A 495 -8.85 15.40 22.11
N PHE A 496 -8.42 16.52 21.53
CA PHE A 496 -7.76 17.59 22.29
C PHE A 496 -8.67 18.26 23.33
N ASP A 497 -9.99 18.26 23.11
CA ASP A 497 -10.96 18.86 24.02
C ASP A 497 -10.91 18.22 25.41
N TYR A 498 -10.73 16.89 25.48
CA TYR A 498 -10.51 16.18 26.74
C TYR A 498 -9.28 16.70 27.51
N VAL A 499 -8.16 16.86 26.80
CA VAL A 499 -6.88 17.31 27.38
C VAL A 499 -7.03 18.71 27.97
N LYS A 500 -7.74 19.60 27.26
CA LYS A 500 -8.01 20.96 27.71
C LYS A 500 -8.95 21.00 28.91
N ALA A 501 -10.07 20.26 28.84
CA ALA A 501 -11.09 20.22 29.90
C ALA A 501 -10.53 19.67 31.21
N ASN A 502 -9.74 18.59 31.13
CA ASN A 502 -9.17 17.90 32.30
C ASN A 502 -7.77 18.38 32.68
N LYS A 503 -7.26 19.44 32.03
CA LYS A 503 -5.92 20.02 32.27
C LYS A 503 -4.80 18.96 32.26
N VAL A 504 -4.93 17.99 31.35
CA VAL A 504 -3.94 16.90 31.21
C VAL A 504 -2.61 17.52 30.74
N PRO A 505 -1.47 17.19 31.38
CA PRO A 505 -0.18 17.70 30.94
C PRO A 505 0.16 17.16 29.54
N TYR A 506 0.75 18.00 28.70
CA TYR A 506 1.29 17.61 27.39
C TYR A 506 2.43 18.53 26.99
N GLU A 507 3.41 18.01 26.24
CA GLU A 507 4.58 18.80 25.80
C GLU A 507 4.40 19.44 24.42
N LYS A 508 3.66 18.76 23.54
CA LYS A 508 3.51 19.12 22.13
C LYS A 508 2.30 18.43 21.52
N GLN A 509 1.98 18.81 20.29
CA GLN A 509 0.90 18.21 19.51
C GLN A 509 1.42 17.67 18.18
N TYR A 510 0.78 16.60 17.71
CA TYR A 510 0.99 16.02 16.40
C TYR A 510 -0.34 15.90 15.68
N GLN A 511 -0.40 16.41 14.46
CA GLN A 511 -1.42 16.03 13.51
C GLN A 511 -1.05 14.69 12.91
N LEU A 512 -1.95 13.72 13.03
CA LEU A 512 -1.91 12.50 12.25
C LEU A 512 -2.75 12.69 11.00
N TRP A 513 -2.06 12.89 9.89
CA TRP A 513 -2.67 12.95 8.57
C TRP A 513 -2.75 11.56 7.98
N ILE A 514 -3.94 11.14 7.57
CA ILE A 514 -4.21 9.83 7.00
C ILE A 514 -4.91 10.03 5.67
N TYR A 515 -4.48 9.27 4.67
CA TYR A 515 -4.94 9.44 3.31
C TYR A 515 -5.18 8.10 2.64
N ASP A 516 -6.34 7.98 1.99
CA ASP A 516 -6.70 6.82 1.19
C ASP A 516 -5.85 6.77 -0.09
N ALA A 517 -5.05 5.72 -0.20
CA ALA A 517 -4.04 5.56 -1.23
C ALA A 517 -4.64 5.48 -2.65
N ARG A 518 -5.93 5.11 -2.77
CA ARG A 518 -6.65 5.08 -4.05
C ARG A 518 -6.76 6.46 -4.70
N PHE A 519 -6.66 7.52 -3.90
CA PHE A 519 -6.82 8.88 -4.37
C PHE A 519 -5.49 9.59 -4.68
N VAL A 520 -4.32 8.95 -4.50
CA VAL A 520 -2.98 9.57 -4.59
C VAL A 520 -2.76 10.56 -5.74
N SER A 521 -3.34 10.29 -6.91
CA SER A 521 -3.34 11.24 -8.04
C SER A 521 -3.82 12.66 -7.68
N ARG A 522 -4.80 12.81 -6.78
CA ARG A 522 -5.28 14.13 -6.33
C ARG A 522 -4.24 14.88 -5.50
N PHE A 523 -3.44 14.16 -4.72
CA PHE A 523 -2.33 14.77 -3.99
C PHE A 523 -1.20 15.19 -4.94
N MET A 524 -0.93 14.39 -5.98
CA MET A 524 -0.01 14.79 -7.06
C MET A 524 -0.46 16.08 -7.75
N GLU A 525 -1.74 16.18 -8.13
CA GLU A 525 -2.31 17.38 -8.75
C GLU A 525 -2.18 18.61 -7.84
N TYR A 526 -2.42 18.44 -6.54
CA TYR A 526 -2.24 19.50 -5.55
C TYR A 526 -0.77 19.96 -5.46
N LEU A 527 0.18 19.03 -5.43
CA LEU A 527 1.61 19.34 -5.42
C LEU A 527 2.04 20.05 -6.70
N GLN A 528 1.57 19.60 -7.86
CA GLN A 528 1.84 20.21 -9.15
C GLN A 528 1.31 21.64 -9.20
N ARG A 529 0.03 21.87 -8.84
CA ARG A 529 -0.60 23.20 -8.91
C ARG A 529 -0.05 24.17 -7.88
N LYS A 530 0.08 23.74 -6.62
CA LYS A 530 0.39 24.65 -5.50
C LYS A 530 1.89 24.86 -5.29
N PHE A 531 2.71 23.88 -5.62
CA PHE A 531 4.15 23.91 -5.36
C PHE A 531 5.01 23.80 -6.62
N ARG A 532 4.38 23.71 -7.80
CA ARG A 532 5.06 23.56 -9.10
C ARG A 532 5.96 22.32 -9.15
N VAL A 533 5.52 21.24 -8.51
CA VAL A 533 6.18 19.93 -8.60
C VAL A 533 5.76 19.31 -9.92
N HIS A 534 6.62 19.42 -10.94
CA HIS A 534 6.37 18.82 -12.25
C HIS A 534 6.65 17.32 -12.20
N TYR A 535 5.66 16.52 -12.58
CA TYR A 535 5.83 15.09 -12.79
C TYR A 535 6.32 14.83 -14.21
N TRP A 536 7.02 13.72 -14.41
CA TRP A 536 7.45 13.29 -15.74
C TRP A 536 6.21 12.89 -16.54
N GLU A 537 6.00 13.49 -17.72
CA GLU A 537 4.85 13.23 -18.60
C GLU A 537 5.14 12.14 -19.63
#